data_AF-A0A6S7IAR1-F1
#
_entry.id   AF-A0A6S7IAR1-F1
#
_cell.length_a   1.000
_cell.length_b   1.000
_cell.length_c   1.000
_cell.angle_alpha   90.00
_cell.angle_beta   90.00
_cell.angle_gamma   90.00
#
_symmetry.space_group_name_H-M   'P 1'
#
loop_
_entity.id
_entity.type
_entity.pdbx_description
1 polymer ?
#
loop_
_entity_poly.entity_id
_entity_poly.type
_entity_poly.pdbx_seq_one_letter_code
_entity_poly.pdbx_strand_id
1 'polypeptide(L)'
;MVPSVEKKISELEMALLHLQQNIDIPEITLIIHPTVEKMIKKCQDEDRKAKVQDFGELCEDSSFLNQLQNGVNRWIREIQKVTKLNRDPASGNALQEISFWLNLERALLRIQEKRESFEVALTLDILKCGKRFHATVSFDSDTGLKQALTTVNDYSPLMKDFPLDDLLSATELDKIKSSLTQIFNHLRKIRNTKYPIQRCLRLVEAISRDLSSQLLKVLGPLRLMHIPYEEFDKVMVACFLVFATWEEEYEKLQTLLRDMAKKKREEHGKAGRVNPSHKRSQARLDYVRKFRRQHEQLRQVIVRVLQPPAKEQANARVPNDEMVDLQAAAASLDPADANAIEEVNLAYENTKDVDALDISKEGNEAWEAAMKRYEERIDRVETRITSRLRDQLGTAKNAGEMFRIFSRFNALFVRPHIQGAIREYQTQLIQRVKDDIETLHNKFKVQYPHSKSSKMSKVRDFPAVSGSIIWARQIERQLNAYLRRVEDVLGKGWESHVEGQRLKEDGDNFKQKLDTQELFEDWSRKVCFGNCLLAVCSIRDWS
;
A
#
# COMPACT_ATOMS: atom_id res chain seq x y z
N MET A 1 24.60 4.70 -19.76
CA MET A 1 24.59 6.10 -20.25
C MET A 1 23.16 6.66 -20.36
N VAL A 2 22.20 5.94 -20.95
CA VAL A 2 20.78 6.36 -21.07
C VAL A 2 20.12 6.80 -19.74
N PRO A 3 20.17 6.04 -18.63
CA PRO A 3 19.51 6.47 -17.38
C PRO A 3 20.18 7.69 -16.72
N SER A 4 21.47 7.94 -16.99
CA SER A 4 22.14 9.16 -16.53
C SER A 4 21.73 10.38 -17.35
N VAL A 5 21.41 10.18 -18.63
CA VAL A 5 20.92 11.25 -19.51
C VAL A 5 19.46 11.54 -19.19
N GLU A 6 18.62 10.53 -18.97
CA GLU A 6 17.25 10.71 -18.46
C GLU A 6 17.22 11.43 -17.12
N LYS A 7 18.13 11.08 -16.20
CA LYS A 7 18.26 11.81 -14.94
C LYS A 7 18.60 13.29 -15.18
N LYS A 8 19.58 13.60 -16.03
CA LYS A 8 19.95 14.98 -16.38
C LYS A 8 18.84 15.74 -17.12
N ILE A 9 18.08 15.06 -17.99
CA ILE A 9 16.93 15.66 -18.68
C ILE A 9 15.81 15.93 -17.67
N SER A 10 15.55 15.02 -16.73
CA SER A 10 14.59 15.25 -15.66
C SER A 10 15.04 16.38 -14.71
N GLU A 11 16.33 16.46 -14.38
CA GLU A 11 16.92 17.58 -13.62
C GLU A 11 16.78 18.91 -14.39
N LEU A 12 16.94 18.90 -15.71
CA LEU A 12 16.77 20.08 -16.57
C LEU A 12 15.30 20.48 -16.72
N GLU A 13 14.38 19.55 -16.95
CA GLU A 13 12.93 19.78 -16.95
C GLU A 13 12.48 20.35 -15.61
N MET A 14 13.04 19.85 -14.51
CA MET A 14 12.80 20.37 -13.17
C MET A 14 13.34 21.79 -13.01
N ALA A 15 14.55 22.09 -13.51
CA ALA A 15 15.11 23.44 -13.50
C ALA A 15 14.29 24.41 -14.36
N LEU A 16 13.74 23.95 -15.49
CA LEU A 16 12.87 24.73 -16.37
C LEU A 16 11.48 24.94 -15.78
N LEU A 17 10.89 23.92 -15.15
CA LEU A 17 9.65 24.05 -14.38
C LEU A 17 9.84 25.00 -13.19
N HIS A 18 10.99 24.94 -12.52
CA HIS A 18 11.36 25.88 -11.46
C HIS A 18 11.44 27.32 -11.99
N LEU A 19 11.98 27.54 -13.19
CA LEU A 19 11.99 28.84 -13.86
C LEU A 19 10.60 29.31 -14.31
N GLN A 20 9.77 28.41 -14.85
CA GLN A 20 8.44 28.73 -15.36
C GLN A 20 7.41 28.96 -14.24
N GLN A 21 7.65 28.39 -13.06
CA GLN A 21 6.83 28.55 -11.86
C GLN A 21 7.38 29.59 -10.89
N ASN A 22 8.41 30.35 -11.25
CA ASN A 22 8.88 31.46 -10.44
C ASN A 22 7.72 32.44 -10.23
N ILE A 23 7.26 32.49 -8.99
CA ILE A 23 6.45 33.59 -8.50
C ILE A 23 7.40 34.78 -8.46
N ASP A 24 7.33 35.64 -9.48
CA ASP A 24 8.05 36.90 -9.49
C ASP A 24 7.58 37.73 -8.29
N ILE A 25 8.39 37.70 -7.23
CA ILE A 25 8.26 38.67 -6.16
C ILE A 25 8.77 39.98 -6.75
N PRO A 26 7.95 41.04 -6.81
CA PRO A 26 8.34 42.28 -7.46
C PRO A 26 9.59 42.85 -6.79
N GLU A 27 10.65 43.05 -7.59
CA GLU A 27 11.85 43.73 -7.10
C GLU A 27 11.52 45.20 -6.83
N ILE A 28 11.61 45.62 -5.57
CA ILE A 28 11.35 47.02 -5.20
C ILE A 28 12.59 47.86 -5.48
N THR A 29 12.43 48.86 -6.35
CA THR A 29 13.37 49.97 -6.49
C THR A 29 12.86 51.19 -5.74
N LEU A 30 13.57 51.61 -4.70
CA LEU A 30 13.26 52.85 -3.97
C LEU A 30 13.73 54.04 -4.81
N ILE A 31 12.80 54.75 -5.45
CA ILE A 31 13.11 55.93 -6.26
C ILE A 31 13.44 57.10 -5.33
N ILE A 32 14.66 57.64 -5.44
CA ILE A 32 15.16 58.78 -4.65
C ILE A 32 14.91 60.08 -5.40
N HIS A 33 14.81 61.19 -4.66
CA HIS A 33 14.64 62.51 -5.26
C HIS A 33 15.91 62.95 -6.03
N PRO A 34 15.80 63.43 -7.28
CA PRO A 34 16.95 63.79 -8.12
C PRO A 34 17.91 64.82 -7.49
N THR A 35 17.38 65.74 -6.68
CA THR A 35 18.21 66.75 -5.97
C THR A 35 19.10 66.11 -4.90
N VAL A 36 18.59 65.08 -4.19
CA VAL A 36 19.38 64.36 -3.19
C VAL A 36 20.44 63.51 -3.89
N GLU A 37 20.09 62.84 -4.99
CA GLU A 37 21.04 62.08 -5.78
C GLU A 37 22.17 62.96 -6.38
N LYS A 38 21.83 64.15 -6.88
CA LYS A 38 22.80 65.14 -7.38
C LYS A 38 23.71 65.69 -6.28
N MET A 39 23.19 65.93 -5.08
CA MET A 39 24.02 66.38 -3.94
C MET A 39 24.93 65.28 -3.41
N ILE A 40 24.46 64.02 -3.40
CA ILE A 40 25.30 62.87 -3.04
C ILE A 40 26.44 62.71 -4.04
N LYS A 41 26.18 62.84 -5.35
CA LYS A 41 27.22 62.81 -6.39
C LYS A 41 28.23 63.95 -6.22
N LYS A 42 27.78 65.19 -5.99
CA LYS A 42 28.67 66.33 -5.71
C LYS A 42 29.54 66.13 -4.47
N CYS A 43 28.96 65.59 -3.38
CA CYS A 43 29.73 65.30 -2.17
C CYS A 43 30.71 64.13 -2.35
N GLN A 44 30.35 63.13 -3.17
CA GLN A 44 31.27 62.06 -3.57
C GLN A 44 32.43 62.59 -4.42
N ASP A 45 32.18 63.55 -5.32
CA ASP A 45 33.21 64.22 -6.11
C ASP A 45 34.17 65.08 -5.24
N GLU A 46 33.73 65.46 -4.03
CA GLU A 46 34.51 66.19 -3.03
C GLU A 46 35.12 65.28 -1.93
N ASP A 47 35.11 63.94 -2.12
CA ASP A 47 35.59 62.92 -1.16
C ASP A 47 34.98 63.03 0.25
N ARG A 48 33.77 63.61 0.35
CA ARG A 48 33.11 63.90 1.63
C ARG A 48 31.75 63.19 1.72
N LYS A 49 31.43 62.65 2.89
CA LYS A 49 30.08 62.13 3.17
C LYS A 49 29.10 63.30 3.29
N ALA A 50 28.05 63.30 2.46
CA ALA A 50 27.00 64.29 2.48
C ALA A 50 26.38 64.40 3.88
N LYS A 51 26.31 65.62 4.43
CA LYS A 51 25.70 65.90 5.74
C LYS A 51 24.41 66.68 5.55
N VAL A 52 23.52 66.59 6.54
CA VAL A 52 22.24 67.34 6.55
C VAL A 52 22.45 68.86 6.49
N GLN A 53 23.63 69.35 6.89
CA GLN A 53 24.02 70.76 6.82
C GLN A 53 24.24 71.27 5.39
N ASP A 54 24.58 70.39 4.45
CA ASP A 54 24.86 70.75 3.05
C ASP A 54 23.57 71.13 2.28
N PHE A 55 22.41 70.83 2.87
CA PHE A 55 21.10 71.18 2.32
C PHE A 55 20.55 72.51 2.85
N GLY A 56 21.21 73.17 3.81
CA GLY A 56 20.98 74.58 4.23
C GLY A 56 19.53 75.08 4.13
N GLU A 57 19.26 75.95 3.15
CA GLU A 57 17.95 76.58 2.90
C GLU A 57 16.89 75.62 2.31
N LEU A 58 17.31 74.55 1.62
CA LEU A 58 16.40 73.52 1.08
C LEU A 58 15.80 72.64 2.17
N CYS A 59 16.41 72.57 3.36
CA CYS A 59 15.85 71.88 4.52
C CYS A 59 14.63 72.59 5.12
N GLU A 60 14.41 73.87 4.84
CA GLU A 60 13.25 74.65 5.30
C GLU A 60 12.14 74.77 4.24
N ASP A 61 12.44 74.44 2.98
CA ASP A 61 11.48 74.52 1.89
C ASP A 61 10.37 73.46 2.04
N SER A 62 9.17 73.95 2.36
CA SER A 62 7.98 73.12 2.56
C SER A 62 7.58 72.34 1.29
N SER A 63 7.88 72.85 0.10
CA SER A 63 7.57 72.17 -1.17
C SER A 63 8.46 70.94 -1.38
N PHE A 64 9.76 71.08 -1.13
CA PHE A 64 10.75 70.01 -1.21
C PHE A 64 10.50 68.92 -0.15
N LEU A 65 10.26 69.31 1.11
CA LEU A 65 9.94 68.37 2.18
C LEU A 65 8.63 67.60 1.90
N ASN A 66 7.63 68.21 1.25
CA ASN A 66 6.40 67.53 0.83
C ASN A 66 6.66 66.49 -0.28
N GLN A 67 7.54 66.78 -1.23
CA GLN A 67 7.93 65.83 -2.27
C GLN A 67 8.70 64.64 -1.69
N LEU A 68 9.64 64.89 -0.77
CA LEU A 68 10.35 63.83 -0.04
C LEU A 68 9.39 62.96 0.79
N GLN A 69 8.46 63.58 1.52
CA GLN A 69 7.44 62.86 2.28
C GLN A 69 6.56 61.98 1.38
N ASN A 70 6.17 62.47 0.19
CA ASN A 70 5.42 61.67 -0.78
C ASN A 70 6.25 60.51 -1.35
N GLY A 71 7.56 60.70 -1.54
CA GLY A 71 8.51 59.63 -1.89
C GLY A 71 8.57 58.54 -0.82
N VAL A 72 8.75 58.92 0.45
CA VAL A 72 8.75 57.99 1.59
C VAL A 72 7.42 57.26 1.70
N ASN A 73 6.28 57.94 1.55
CA ASN A 73 4.97 57.29 1.56
C ASN A 73 4.80 56.27 0.42
N ARG A 74 5.39 56.51 -0.76
CA ARG A 74 5.43 55.51 -1.85
C ARG A 74 6.31 54.31 -1.46
N TRP A 75 7.47 54.56 -0.86
CA TRP A 75 8.34 53.49 -0.35
C TRP A 75 7.62 52.60 0.66
N ILE A 76 6.87 53.18 1.61
CA ILE A 76 6.06 52.42 2.57
C ILE A 76 5.07 51.51 1.85
N ARG A 77 4.35 52.02 0.83
CA ARG A 77 3.39 51.22 0.07
C ARG A 77 4.06 50.08 -0.70
N GLU A 78 5.19 50.34 -1.35
CA GLU A 78 5.92 49.29 -2.08
C GLU A 78 6.43 48.21 -1.11
N ILE A 79 7.01 48.59 0.03
CA ILE A 79 7.47 47.64 1.05
C ILE A 79 6.28 46.85 1.60
N GLN A 80 5.14 47.50 1.86
CA GLN A 80 3.91 46.84 2.30
C GLN A 80 3.37 45.81 1.30
N LYS A 81 3.54 46.02 -0.01
CA LYS A 81 3.13 45.02 -1.02
C LYS A 81 3.90 43.72 -0.84
N VAL A 82 5.19 43.78 -0.53
CA VAL A 82 6.04 42.60 -0.31
C VAL A 82 5.85 42.02 1.09
N THR A 83 5.73 42.84 2.14
CA THR A 83 5.55 42.31 3.52
C THR A 83 4.16 41.73 3.77
N LYS A 84 3.13 42.15 3.03
CA LYS A 84 1.78 41.56 3.05
C LYS A 84 1.60 40.44 2.01
N LEU A 85 2.63 40.15 1.20
CA LEU A 85 2.58 39.07 0.23
C LEU A 85 2.48 37.75 1.00
N ASN A 86 1.34 37.08 0.89
CA ASN A 86 1.14 35.77 1.47
C ASN A 86 0.42 34.88 0.46
N ARG A 87 0.99 33.71 0.22
CA ARG A 87 0.41 32.70 -0.66
C ARG A 87 -0.46 31.74 0.14
N ASP A 88 -1.62 31.40 -0.42
CA ASP A 88 -2.46 30.33 0.10
C ASP A 88 -1.72 28.98 0.01
N PRO A 89 -1.43 28.31 1.14
CA PRO A 89 -0.77 27.01 1.18
C PRO A 89 -1.59 25.88 0.54
N ALA A 90 -2.90 26.06 0.37
CA ALA A 90 -3.78 25.04 -0.18
C ALA A 90 -3.68 24.91 -1.71
N SER A 91 -3.16 25.94 -2.37
CA SER A 91 -3.09 26.05 -3.83
C SER A 91 -1.66 25.84 -4.32
N GLY A 92 -1.45 24.81 -5.16
CA GLY A 92 -0.17 24.51 -5.83
C GLY A 92 0.65 23.36 -5.22
N ASN A 93 1.91 23.29 -5.64
CA ASN A 93 2.86 22.22 -5.26
C ASN A 93 3.71 22.61 -4.05
N ALA A 94 4.32 21.63 -3.38
CA ALA A 94 5.21 21.87 -2.24
C ALA A 94 6.45 22.71 -2.65
N LEU A 95 6.98 22.46 -3.86
CA LEU A 95 8.11 23.22 -4.42
C LEU A 95 7.83 24.72 -4.50
N GLN A 96 6.61 25.09 -4.91
CA GLN A 96 6.21 26.49 -5.07
C GLN A 96 6.09 27.21 -3.71
N GLU A 97 5.73 26.48 -2.66
CA GLU A 97 5.72 27.05 -1.31
C GLU A 97 7.14 27.25 -0.79
N ILE A 98 8.03 26.29 -0.99
CA ILE A 98 9.44 26.38 -0.60
C ILE A 98 10.14 27.52 -1.34
N SER A 99 9.99 27.60 -2.67
CA SER A 99 10.59 28.66 -3.48
C SER A 99 10.03 30.03 -3.13
N PHE A 100 8.73 30.14 -2.83
CA PHE A 100 8.12 31.38 -2.36
C PHE A 100 8.79 31.89 -1.09
N TRP A 101 8.98 31.04 -0.07
CA TRP A 101 9.60 31.46 1.18
C TRP A 101 11.08 31.84 1.02
N LEU A 102 11.84 31.08 0.23
CA LEU A 102 13.23 31.40 -0.06
C LEU A 102 13.39 32.69 -0.89
N ASN A 103 12.50 32.91 -1.86
CA ASN A 103 12.49 34.15 -2.64
C ASN A 103 12.05 35.34 -1.78
N LEU A 104 11.09 35.14 -0.86
CA LEU A 104 10.63 36.18 0.07
C LEU A 104 11.75 36.57 1.05
N GLU A 105 12.52 35.60 1.55
CA GLU A 105 13.73 35.86 2.36
C GLU A 105 14.73 36.74 1.62
N ARG A 106 15.10 36.38 0.38
CA ARG A 106 16.02 37.17 -0.44
C ARG A 106 15.47 38.56 -0.74
N ALA A 107 14.19 38.67 -1.08
CA ALA A 107 13.55 39.95 -1.36
C ALA A 107 13.52 40.87 -0.14
N LEU A 108 13.17 40.34 1.04
CA LEU A 108 13.15 41.11 2.29
C LEU A 108 14.55 41.53 2.74
N LEU A 109 15.57 40.67 2.59
CA LEU A 109 16.96 41.02 2.86
C LEU A 109 17.46 42.13 1.92
N ARG A 110 17.14 42.05 0.62
CA ARG A 110 17.47 43.11 -0.33
C ARG A 110 16.73 44.42 -0.02
N ILE A 111 15.48 44.36 0.43
CA ILE A 111 14.74 45.54 0.92
C ILE A 111 15.41 46.11 2.17
N GLN A 112 15.90 45.26 3.08
CA GLN A 112 16.65 45.69 4.26
C GLN A 112 17.95 46.40 3.88
N GLU A 113 18.75 45.83 2.97
CA GLU A 113 19.96 46.47 2.44
C GLU A 113 19.66 47.81 1.77
N LYS A 114 18.56 47.91 1.00
CA LYS A 114 18.11 49.16 0.39
C LYS A 114 17.64 50.18 1.43
N ARG A 115 17.01 49.75 2.52
CA ARG A 115 16.65 50.62 3.66
C ARG A 115 17.88 51.13 4.41
N GLU A 116 18.90 50.30 4.57
CA GLU A 116 20.17 50.64 5.22
C GLU A 116 21.11 51.43 4.30
N SER A 117 20.74 51.61 3.03
CA SER A 117 21.51 52.44 2.10
C SER A 117 21.64 53.87 2.60
N PHE A 118 22.83 54.43 2.38
CA PHE A 118 23.17 55.78 2.82
C PHE A 118 22.21 56.84 2.27
N GLU A 119 21.76 56.66 1.02
CA GLU A 119 20.86 57.57 0.32
C GLU A 119 19.48 57.65 1.02
N VAL A 120 18.91 56.50 1.38
CA VAL A 120 17.62 56.43 2.08
C VAL A 120 17.75 56.93 3.51
N ALA A 121 18.81 56.56 4.23
CA ALA A 121 19.08 57.06 5.57
C ALA A 121 19.18 58.60 5.59
N LEU A 122 19.90 59.18 4.62
CA LEU A 122 20.05 60.64 4.48
C LEU A 122 18.70 61.32 4.23
N THR A 123 17.83 60.76 3.37
CA THR A 123 16.49 61.34 3.15
C THR A 123 15.62 61.34 4.40
N LEU A 124 15.74 60.30 5.25
CA LEU A 124 15.02 60.22 6.52
C LEU A 124 15.57 61.23 7.54
N ASP A 125 16.88 61.42 7.58
CA ASP A 125 17.53 62.43 8.45
C ASP A 125 17.15 63.87 8.05
N ILE A 126 17.07 64.16 6.74
CA ILE A 126 16.58 65.46 6.23
C ILE A 126 15.13 65.71 6.70
N LEU A 127 14.25 64.71 6.57
CA LEU A 127 12.85 64.82 7.03
C LEU A 127 12.75 65.00 8.55
N LYS A 128 13.67 64.42 9.31
CA LYS A 128 13.76 64.57 10.77
C LYS A 128 14.19 65.98 11.17
N CYS A 129 15.18 66.56 10.47
CA CYS A 129 15.60 67.94 10.67
C CYS A 129 14.50 68.95 10.28
N GLY A 130 13.75 68.67 9.22
CA GLY A 130 12.57 69.46 8.80
C GLY A 130 11.33 69.32 9.70
N LYS A 131 11.45 68.74 10.90
CA LYS A 131 10.36 68.49 11.89
C LYS A 131 9.19 67.64 11.37
N ARG A 132 9.38 66.86 10.30
CA ARG A 132 8.33 65.98 9.72
C ARG A 132 8.41 64.56 10.27
N PHE A 133 8.18 64.42 11.57
CA PHE A 133 8.32 63.15 12.29
C PHE A 133 7.33 62.06 11.86
N HIS A 134 6.14 62.44 11.36
CA HIS A 134 5.15 61.46 10.93
C HIS A 134 5.67 60.55 9.82
N ALA A 135 6.37 61.09 8.81
CA ALA A 135 6.88 60.29 7.69
C ALA A 135 7.98 59.31 8.14
N THR A 136 8.86 59.74 9.05
CA THR A 136 9.96 58.91 9.57
C THR A 136 9.45 57.84 10.52
N VAL A 137 8.51 58.17 11.41
CA VAL A 137 7.91 57.21 12.35
C VAL A 137 7.08 56.18 11.59
N SER A 138 6.26 56.61 10.62
CA SER A 138 5.50 55.69 9.76
C SER A 138 6.41 54.79 8.92
N PHE A 139 7.55 55.26 8.44
CA PHE A 139 8.49 54.39 7.71
C PHE A 139 9.09 53.31 8.62
N ASP A 140 9.36 53.61 9.89
CA ASP A 140 9.91 52.64 10.84
C ASP A 140 8.85 51.67 11.41
N SER A 141 7.60 52.11 11.59
CA SER A 141 6.51 51.29 12.16
C SER A 141 5.64 50.60 11.11
N ASP A 142 5.25 51.28 10.03
CA ASP A 142 4.21 50.80 9.09
C ASP A 142 4.76 49.93 7.95
N THR A 143 6.07 49.77 7.84
CA THR A 143 6.64 48.90 6.79
C THR A 143 6.39 47.42 7.07
N GLY A 144 6.21 47.01 8.33
CA GLY A 144 6.03 45.60 8.71
C GLY A 144 7.26 44.72 8.45
N LEU A 145 8.37 45.31 8.00
CA LEU A 145 9.57 44.62 7.54
C LEU A 145 10.21 43.79 8.66
N LYS A 146 10.30 44.34 9.88
CA LYS A 146 10.85 43.62 11.04
C LYS A 146 10.05 42.36 11.39
N GLN A 147 8.71 42.44 11.32
CA GLN A 147 7.85 41.29 11.60
C GLN A 147 8.00 40.23 10.50
N ALA A 148 7.98 40.66 9.23
CA ALA A 148 8.17 39.77 8.08
C ALA A 148 9.55 39.09 8.07
N LEU A 149 10.62 39.81 8.41
CA LEU A 149 11.96 39.21 8.54
C LEU A 149 12.02 38.21 9.69
N THR A 150 11.41 38.52 10.83
CA THR A 150 11.35 37.58 11.97
C THR A 150 10.60 36.31 11.59
N THR A 151 9.44 36.43 10.92
CA THR A 151 8.66 35.25 10.52
C THR A 151 9.36 34.42 9.46
N VAL A 152 10.01 35.06 8.48
CA VAL A 152 10.78 34.34 7.44
C VAL A 152 12.02 33.67 8.03
N ASN A 153 12.76 34.34 8.92
CA ASN A 153 13.88 33.73 9.63
C ASN A 153 13.44 32.56 10.52
N ASP A 154 12.26 32.66 11.15
CA ASP A 154 11.68 31.54 11.92
C ASP A 154 11.31 30.34 11.02
N TYR A 155 10.98 30.56 9.74
CA TYR A 155 10.61 29.50 8.79
C TYR A 155 11.79 29.00 7.92
N SER A 156 12.85 29.81 7.79
CA SER A 156 14.03 29.51 6.97
C SER A 156 14.66 28.14 7.28
N PRO A 157 14.82 27.69 8.54
CA PRO A 157 15.36 26.36 8.84
C PRO A 157 14.53 25.18 8.30
N LEU A 158 13.23 25.39 8.05
CA LEU A 158 12.32 24.40 7.49
C LEU A 158 12.25 24.47 5.96
N MET A 159 12.40 25.66 5.37
CA MET A 159 12.30 25.84 3.92
C MET A 159 13.65 25.65 3.21
N LYS A 160 14.77 25.87 3.93
CA LYS A 160 16.11 25.68 3.41
C LYS A 160 16.50 24.19 3.33
N ASP A 161 17.16 23.82 2.25
CA ASP A 161 17.67 22.48 1.96
C ASP A 161 16.57 21.39 2.10
N PHE A 162 15.37 21.68 1.60
CA PHE A 162 14.25 20.75 1.65
C PHE A 162 14.41 19.65 0.58
N PRO A 163 14.45 18.36 0.94
CA PRO A 163 14.78 17.27 0.01
C PRO A 163 13.58 16.82 -0.83
N LEU A 164 12.96 17.75 -1.59
CA LEU A 164 11.89 17.37 -2.53
C LEU A 164 12.43 16.92 -3.89
N ASP A 165 13.61 17.41 -4.28
CA ASP A 165 14.19 17.11 -5.60
C ASP A 165 14.47 15.62 -5.76
N ASP A 166 14.84 14.95 -4.67
CA ASP A 166 15.04 13.50 -4.63
C ASP A 166 13.74 12.74 -4.92
N LEU A 167 12.59 13.24 -4.47
CA LEU A 167 11.29 12.63 -4.78
C LEU A 167 10.88 12.91 -6.23
N LEU A 168 11.12 14.11 -6.74
CA LEU A 168 10.70 14.50 -8.09
C LEU A 168 11.59 13.93 -9.21
N SER A 169 12.84 13.58 -8.89
CA SER A 169 13.79 12.93 -9.79
C SER A 169 13.83 11.40 -9.64
N ALA A 170 13.07 10.82 -8.71
CA ALA A 170 13.07 9.38 -8.47
C ALA A 170 12.44 8.61 -9.64
N THR A 171 13.21 7.69 -10.22
CA THR A 171 12.75 6.75 -11.26
C THR A 171 12.42 5.36 -10.71
N GLU A 172 12.78 5.08 -9.46
CA GLU A 172 12.62 3.79 -8.79
C GLU A 172 11.77 3.93 -7.53
N LEU A 173 10.96 2.91 -7.22
CA LEU A 173 10.10 2.88 -6.04
C LEU A 173 10.89 2.94 -4.73
N ASP A 174 12.08 2.31 -4.68
CA ASP A 174 12.96 2.35 -3.50
C ASP A 174 13.52 3.75 -3.25
N LYS A 175 13.84 4.49 -4.31
CA LYS A 175 14.25 5.89 -4.20
C LYS A 175 13.11 6.75 -3.66
N ILE A 176 11.89 6.60 -4.18
CA ILE A 176 10.70 7.28 -3.66
C ILE A 176 10.54 7.03 -2.16
N LYS A 177 10.64 5.78 -1.71
CA LYS A 177 10.58 5.42 -0.28
C LYS A 177 11.66 6.15 0.53
N SER A 178 12.91 6.13 0.06
CA SER A 178 14.03 6.78 0.75
C SER A 178 13.86 8.31 0.83
N SER A 179 13.40 8.94 -0.25
CA SER A 179 13.11 10.38 -0.32
C SER A 179 11.97 10.75 0.62
N LEU A 180 10.91 9.94 0.70
CA LEU A 180 9.83 10.15 1.67
C LEU A 180 10.35 10.15 3.11
N THR A 181 11.19 9.18 3.47
CA THR A 181 11.80 9.14 4.81
C THR A 181 12.65 10.39 5.08
N GLN A 182 13.43 10.85 4.10
CA GLN A 182 14.23 12.08 4.23
C GLN A 182 13.37 13.33 4.39
N ILE A 183 12.29 13.45 3.60
CA ILE A 183 11.32 14.55 3.68
C ILE A 183 10.68 14.58 5.08
N PHE A 184 10.17 13.46 5.57
CA PHE A 184 9.55 13.40 6.90
C PHE A 184 10.53 13.66 8.03
N ASN A 185 11.79 13.22 7.91
CA ASN A 185 12.85 13.55 8.86
C ASN A 185 13.17 15.05 8.87
N HIS A 186 13.19 15.70 7.70
CA HIS A 186 13.36 17.16 7.61
C HIS A 186 12.18 17.91 8.23
N LEU A 187 10.95 17.46 8.00
CA LEU A 187 9.72 18.04 8.60
C LEU A 187 9.72 17.99 10.14
N ARG A 188 10.54 17.17 10.80
CA ARG A 188 10.67 17.18 12.27
C ARG A 188 11.27 18.49 12.79
N LYS A 189 11.99 19.25 11.96
CA LYS A 189 12.52 20.59 12.29
C LYS A 189 11.42 21.59 12.63
N ILE A 190 10.15 21.31 12.30
CA ILE A 190 9.00 22.14 12.66
C ILE A 190 8.96 22.43 14.17
N ARG A 191 9.45 21.51 15.01
CA ARG A 191 9.51 21.71 16.48
C ARG A 191 10.24 23.00 16.89
N ASN A 192 11.25 23.40 16.12
CA ASN A 192 12.08 24.57 16.42
C ASN A 192 11.60 25.83 15.70
N THR A 193 10.61 25.71 14.81
CA THR A 193 10.06 26.81 14.01
C THR A 193 8.67 27.21 14.52
N LYS A 194 8.25 28.45 14.32
CA LYS A 194 6.88 28.89 14.63
C LYS A 194 5.88 28.59 13.50
N TYR A 195 6.14 27.58 12.67
CA TYR A 195 5.33 27.29 11.49
C TYR A 195 3.88 26.90 11.87
N PRO A 196 2.85 27.47 11.23
CA PRO A 196 1.46 27.17 11.56
C PRO A 196 1.09 25.72 11.27
N ILE A 197 0.35 25.08 12.19
CA ILE A 197 -0.04 23.67 12.06
C ILE A 197 -0.90 23.44 10.82
N GLN A 198 -1.89 24.31 10.56
CA GLN A 198 -2.75 24.20 9.37
C GLN A 198 -1.94 24.28 8.08
N ARG A 199 -0.94 25.16 8.03
CA ARG A 199 -0.05 25.35 6.89
C ARG A 199 0.84 24.12 6.65
N CYS A 200 1.33 23.50 7.72
CA CYS A 200 2.02 22.20 7.65
C CYS A 200 1.15 21.10 7.08
N LEU A 201 -0.10 20.99 7.53
CA LEU A 201 -1.03 19.97 7.01
C LEU A 201 -1.30 20.15 5.51
N ARG A 202 -1.34 21.39 5.01
CA ARG A 202 -1.45 21.68 3.57
C ARG A 202 -0.19 21.35 2.80
N LEU A 203 0.99 21.65 3.34
CA LEU A 203 2.26 21.23 2.75
C LEU A 203 2.33 19.70 2.61
N VAL A 204 1.90 18.96 3.63
CA VAL A 204 1.83 17.49 3.57
C VAL A 204 0.82 17.00 2.52
N GLU A 205 -0.30 17.69 2.36
CA GLU A 205 -1.27 17.41 1.28
C GLU A 205 -0.64 17.64 -0.10
N ALA A 206 0.17 18.70 -0.27
CA ALA A 206 0.91 18.96 -1.51
C ALA A 206 1.97 17.89 -1.78
N ILE A 207 2.74 17.46 -0.77
CA ILE A 207 3.71 16.36 -0.91
C ILE A 207 2.99 15.06 -1.31
N SER A 208 1.78 14.81 -0.79
CA SER A 208 0.95 13.67 -1.22
C SER A 208 0.55 13.77 -2.70
N ARG A 209 0.29 14.98 -3.22
CA ARG A 209 0.00 15.19 -4.65
C ARG A 209 1.23 14.92 -5.51
N ASP A 210 2.38 15.42 -5.08
CA ASP A 210 3.66 15.17 -5.74
C ASP A 210 4.00 13.66 -5.74
N LEU A 211 3.80 12.97 -4.61
CA LEU A 211 3.94 11.51 -4.51
C LEU A 211 3.02 10.78 -5.50
N SER A 212 1.74 11.17 -5.60
CA SER A 212 0.82 10.53 -6.55
C SER A 212 1.22 10.76 -8.01
N SER A 213 1.74 11.95 -8.34
CA SER A 213 2.25 12.26 -9.68
C SER A 213 3.48 11.42 -10.03
N GLN A 214 4.42 11.31 -9.09
CA GLN A 214 5.64 10.51 -9.29
C GLN A 214 5.35 9.01 -9.35
N LEU A 215 4.43 8.51 -8.53
CA LEU A 215 3.97 7.11 -8.63
C LEU A 215 3.36 6.84 -10.01
N LEU A 216 2.54 7.76 -10.54
CA LEU A 216 2.00 7.62 -11.90
C LEU A 216 3.10 7.67 -12.98
N LYS A 217 4.13 8.52 -12.81
CA LYS A 217 5.26 8.62 -13.73
C LYS A 217 6.09 7.32 -13.75
N VAL A 218 6.32 6.70 -12.60
CA VAL A 218 7.06 5.43 -12.48
C VAL A 218 6.22 4.23 -12.94
N LEU A 219 4.91 4.23 -12.65
CA LEU A 219 4.00 3.13 -13.00
C LEU A 219 3.50 3.17 -14.44
N GLY A 220 3.42 4.35 -15.06
CA GLY A 220 2.97 4.55 -16.44
C GLY A 220 3.70 3.67 -17.47
N PRO A 221 5.04 3.68 -17.55
CA PRO A 221 5.76 2.87 -18.53
C PRO A 221 5.67 1.36 -18.26
N LEU A 222 5.42 0.96 -17.01
CA LEU A 222 5.34 -0.46 -16.64
C LEU A 222 4.08 -1.15 -17.20
N ARG A 223 3.05 -0.41 -17.66
CA ARG A 223 1.82 -1.01 -18.23
C ARG A 223 1.37 -2.25 -17.45
N LEU A 224 0.97 -2.05 -16.19
CA LEU A 224 0.75 -3.11 -15.20
C LEU A 224 -0.12 -4.30 -15.64
N MET A 225 -0.95 -4.16 -16.69
CA MET A 225 -1.81 -5.21 -17.25
C MET A 225 -1.12 -6.11 -18.33
N HIS A 226 0.03 -5.69 -18.85
CA HIS A 226 0.76 -6.41 -19.88
C HIS A 226 1.87 -7.31 -19.31
N ILE A 227 2.43 -6.92 -18.16
CA ILE A 227 3.50 -7.64 -17.46
C ILE A 227 3.02 -9.01 -16.92
N PRO A 228 3.88 -10.04 -16.85
CA PRO A 228 3.58 -11.30 -16.16
C PRO A 228 3.29 -11.11 -14.66
N TYR A 229 2.55 -12.04 -14.06
CA TYR A 229 2.10 -11.88 -12.67
C TYR A 229 3.24 -11.77 -11.65
N GLU A 230 4.36 -12.47 -11.85
CA GLU A 230 5.49 -12.47 -10.90
C GLU A 230 6.18 -11.10 -10.79
N GLU A 231 6.41 -10.44 -11.93
CA GLU A 231 6.96 -9.09 -11.97
C GLU A 231 5.94 -8.07 -11.47
N PHE A 232 4.66 -8.25 -11.82
CA PHE A 232 3.57 -7.44 -11.30
C PHE A 232 3.52 -7.50 -9.76
N ASP A 233 3.56 -8.69 -9.14
CA ASP A 233 3.47 -8.81 -7.68
C ASP A 233 4.69 -8.17 -6.99
N LYS A 234 5.90 -8.29 -7.56
CA LYS A 234 7.09 -7.58 -7.06
C LYS A 234 6.90 -6.05 -7.07
N VAL A 235 6.43 -5.50 -8.19
CA VAL A 235 6.16 -4.05 -8.33
C VAL A 235 5.07 -3.62 -7.35
N MET A 236 3.98 -4.38 -7.24
CA MET A 236 2.89 -4.06 -6.32
C MET A 236 3.34 -4.09 -4.87
N VAL A 237 4.11 -5.11 -4.45
CA VAL A 237 4.69 -5.18 -3.11
C VAL A 237 5.56 -3.96 -2.82
N ALA A 238 6.42 -3.56 -3.77
CA ALA A 238 7.23 -2.34 -3.64
C ALA A 238 6.37 -1.06 -3.53
N CYS A 239 5.30 -0.92 -4.32
CA CYS A 239 4.37 0.20 -4.18
C CYS A 239 3.65 0.23 -2.83
N PHE A 240 3.17 -0.92 -2.34
CA PHE A 240 2.52 -1.01 -1.03
C PHE A 240 3.50 -0.74 0.12
N LEU A 241 4.78 -1.08 -0.04
CA LEU A 241 5.83 -0.68 0.90
C LEU A 241 6.00 0.84 0.93
N VAL A 242 5.95 1.54 -0.22
CA VAL A 242 5.97 3.01 -0.26
C VAL A 242 4.77 3.59 0.50
N PHE A 243 3.55 3.10 0.25
CA PHE A 243 2.36 3.56 0.98
C PHE A 243 2.45 3.29 2.49
N ALA A 244 2.92 2.11 2.90
CA ALA A 244 3.13 1.78 4.31
C ALA A 244 4.15 2.73 4.96
N THR A 245 5.27 3.02 4.30
CA THR A 245 6.25 3.98 4.82
C THR A 245 5.70 5.39 4.95
N TRP A 246 4.84 5.81 4.02
CA TRP A 246 4.14 7.09 4.13
C TRP A 246 3.24 7.10 5.37
N GLU A 247 2.41 6.06 5.56
CA GLU A 247 1.48 5.98 6.68
C GLU A 247 2.22 6.00 8.04
N GLU A 248 3.29 5.22 8.18
CA GLU A 248 4.11 5.18 9.39
C GLU A 248 4.77 6.52 9.71
N GLU A 249 5.44 7.15 8.73
CA GLU A 249 6.09 8.45 8.96
C GLU A 249 5.09 9.58 9.15
N TYR A 250 3.94 9.53 8.46
CA TYR A 250 2.86 10.48 8.65
C TYR A 250 2.23 10.36 10.04
N GLU A 251 2.07 9.14 10.58
CA GLU A 251 1.60 8.93 11.95
C GLU A 251 2.59 9.51 12.98
N LYS A 252 3.89 9.32 12.78
CA LYS A 252 4.95 9.97 13.58
C LYS A 252 4.87 11.50 13.49
N LEU A 253 4.61 12.06 12.31
CA LEU A 253 4.40 13.50 12.16
C LEU A 253 3.11 13.97 12.87
N GLN A 254 2.01 13.22 12.77
CA GLN A 254 0.76 13.56 13.46
C GLN A 254 0.90 13.56 14.98
N THR A 255 1.65 12.64 15.56
CA THR A 255 1.94 12.63 17.00
C THR A 255 2.75 13.86 17.40
N LEU A 256 3.79 14.21 16.64
CA LEU A 256 4.55 15.45 16.84
C LEU A 256 3.67 16.71 16.74
N LEU A 257 2.80 16.80 15.74
CA LEU A 257 1.87 17.92 15.57
C LEU A 257 0.87 18.03 16.74
N ARG A 258 0.38 16.88 17.25
CA ARG A 258 -0.49 16.83 18.43
C ARG A 258 0.23 17.32 19.69
N ASP A 259 1.48 16.95 19.90
CA ASP A 259 2.25 17.41 21.05
C ASP A 259 2.53 18.92 21.01
N MET A 260 2.81 19.47 19.82
CA MET A 260 2.92 20.92 19.64
C MET A 260 1.59 21.65 19.87
N ALA A 261 0.48 21.08 19.38
CA ALA A 261 -0.86 21.64 19.58
C ALA A 261 -1.24 21.67 21.07
N LYS A 262 -0.86 20.64 21.84
CA LYS A 262 -1.05 20.59 23.30
C LYS A 262 -0.25 21.68 24.01
N LYS A 263 0.98 21.96 23.57
CA LYS A 263 1.83 23.03 24.14
C LYS A 263 1.34 24.44 23.78
N LYS A 264 0.70 24.62 22.62
CA LYS A 264 0.19 25.91 22.11
C LYS A 264 -1.32 26.12 22.31
N ARG A 265 -1.94 25.46 23.29
CA ARG A 265 -3.40 25.32 23.44
C ARG A 265 -4.19 26.64 23.63
N GLU A 266 -3.53 27.79 23.69
CA GLU A 266 -4.20 29.10 23.75
C GLU A 266 -4.55 29.72 22.38
N GLU A 267 -3.96 29.32 21.24
CA GLU A 267 -4.17 30.09 19.99
C GLU A 267 -4.78 29.37 18.78
N HIS A 268 -4.80 28.03 18.67
CA HIS A 268 -5.24 27.40 17.41
C HIS A 268 -6.20 26.22 17.60
N GLY A 269 -7.37 26.34 16.98
CA GLY A 269 -8.46 25.38 16.97
C GLY A 269 -8.12 24.01 16.36
N LYS A 270 -9.07 23.08 16.50
CA LYS A 270 -8.98 21.64 16.18
C LYS A 270 -8.18 21.37 14.90
N ALA A 271 -7.21 20.46 15.00
CA ALA A 271 -6.45 19.95 13.86
C ALA A 271 -7.40 19.38 12.79
N GLY A 272 -7.39 19.98 11.60
CA GLY A 272 -8.19 19.52 10.46
C GLY A 272 -7.76 18.13 9.99
N ARG A 273 -8.70 17.36 9.45
CA ARG A 273 -8.40 16.08 8.80
C ARG A 273 -7.68 16.34 7.48
N VAL A 274 -6.52 15.71 7.30
CA VAL A 274 -5.86 15.65 5.99
C VAL A 274 -6.43 14.46 5.24
N ASN A 275 -6.98 14.72 4.06
CA ASN A 275 -7.34 13.68 3.10
C ASN A 275 -6.27 13.65 2.02
N PRO A 276 -5.23 12.80 2.16
CA PRO A 276 -4.19 12.74 1.16
C PRO A 276 -4.72 12.19 -0.18
N SER A 277 -4.25 12.79 -1.28
CA SER A 277 -4.61 12.40 -2.65
C SER A 277 -4.22 10.97 -2.99
N HIS A 278 -3.07 10.48 -2.50
CA HIS A 278 -2.54 9.16 -2.84
C HIS A 278 -3.41 8.00 -2.34
N LYS A 279 -4.31 8.22 -1.37
CA LYS A 279 -5.23 7.17 -0.89
C LYS A 279 -6.19 6.69 -1.97
N ARG A 280 -6.59 7.59 -2.89
CA ARG A 280 -7.40 7.19 -4.04
C ARG A 280 -6.60 6.29 -4.98
N SER A 281 -5.34 6.64 -5.25
CA SER A 281 -4.42 5.83 -6.05
C SER A 281 -4.13 4.48 -5.40
N GLN A 282 -3.95 4.44 -4.07
CA GLN A 282 -3.74 3.22 -3.30
C GLN A 282 -4.95 2.27 -3.38
N ALA A 283 -6.17 2.80 -3.21
CA ALA A 283 -7.39 2.01 -3.34
C ALA A 283 -7.55 1.43 -4.76
N ARG A 284 -7.22 2.22 -5.78
CA ARG A 284 -7.22 1.78 -7.18
C ARG A 284 -6.21 0.65 -7.42
N LEU A 285 -4.99 0.81 -6.94
CA LEU A 285 -3.94 -0.21 -7.04
C LEU A 285 -4.29 -1.49 -6.27
N ASP A 286 -4.95 -1.39 -5.11
CA ASP A 286 -5.43 -2.56 -4.37
C ASP A 286 -6.53 -3.30 -5.15
N TYR A 287 -7.41 -2.58 -5.82
CA TYR A 287 -8.42 -3.20 -6.70
C TYR A 287 -7.77 -3.97 -7.86
N VAL A 288 -6.80 -3.36 -8.55
CA VAL A 288 -6.03 -4.00 -9.64
C VAL A 288 -5.26 -5.23 -9.12
N ARG A 289 -4.67 -5.14 -7.92
CA ARG A 289 -3.97 -6.26 -7.27
C ARG A 289 -4.90 -7.44 -7.02
N LYS A 290 -6.08 -7.17 -6.45
CA LYS A 290 -7.09 -8.20 -6.17
C LYS A 290 -7.56 -8.85 -7.47
N PHE A 291 -7.84 -8.05 -8.49
CA PHE A 291 -8.22 -8.54 -9.81
C PHE A 291 -7.17 -9.47 -10.42
N ARG A 292 -5.90 -9.03 -10.51
CA ARG A 292 -4.79 -9.84 -11.05
C ARG A 292 -4.59 -11.14 -10.28
N ARG A 293 -4.68 -11.10 -8.94
CA ARG A 293 -4.57 -12.28 -8.09
C ARG A 293 -5.72 -13.25 -8.33
N GLN A 294 -6.95 -12.76 -8.43
CA GLN A 294 -8.12 -13.59 -8.73
C GLN A 294 -8.05 -14.20 -10.13
N HIS A 295 -7.58 -13.44 -11.13
CA HIS A 295 -7.37 -13.93 -12.48
C HIS A 295 -6.32 -15.04 -12.54
N GLU A 296 -5.15 -14.84 -11.90
CA GLU A 296 -4.09 -15.86 -11.88
C GLU A 296 -4.53 -17.11 -11.10
N GLN A 297 -5.25 -16.94 -9.98
CA GLN A 297 -5.85 -18.06 -9.27
C GLN A 297 -6.83 -18.82 -10.17
N LEU A 298 -7.72 -18.13 -10.89
CA LEU A 298 -8.65 -18.77 -11.82
C LEU A 298 -7.90 -19.52 -12.92
N ARG A 299 -6.88 -18.91 -13.53
CA ARG A 299 -6.06 -19.54 -14.56
C ARG A 299 -5.37 -20.80 -14.04
N GLN A 300 -4.72 -20.74 -12.87
CA GLN A 300 -4.08 -21.90 -12.25
C GLN A 300 -5.07 -23.02 -11.93
N VAL A 301 -6.24 -22.64 -11.42
CA VAL A 301 -7.28 -23.61 -11.09
C VAL A 301 -7.85 -24.26 -12.35
N ILE A 302 -8.14 -23.50 -13.40
CA ILE A 302 -8.63 -24.04 -14.68
C ILE A 302 -7.57 -24.96 -15.30
N VAL A 303 -6.30 -24.57 -15.35
CA VAL A 303 -5.23 -25.43 -15.88
C VAL A 303 -5.11 -26.73 -15.08
N ARG A 304 -5.11 -26.65 -13.74
CA ARG A 304 -5.02 -27.83 -12.86
C ARG A 304 -6.23 -28.75 -12.99
N VAL A 305 -7.41 -28.18 -13.19
CA VAL A 305 -8.68 -28.90 -13.28
C VAL A 305 -8.91 -29.50 -14.65
N LEU A 306 -8.42 -28.88 -15.73
CA LEU A 306 -8.62 -29.36 -17.10
C LEU A 306 -7.47 -30.26 -17.59
N GLN A 307 -6.28 -30.23 -16.99
CA GLN A 307 -5.22 -31.18 -17.32
C GLN A 307 -5.60 -32.62 -16.90
N PRO A 308 -5.63 -33.61 -17.83
CA PRO A 308 -5.94 -34.99 -17.48
C PRO A 308 -4.93 -35.56 -16.48
N PRO A 309 -5.32 -36.55 -15.65
CA PRO A 309 -4.39 -37.16 -14.72
C PRO A 309 -3.23 -37.78 -15.51
N ALA A 310 -2.00 -37.41 -15.17
CA ALA A 310 -0.73 -37.90 -15.75
C ALA A 310 -0.48 -39.43 -15.62
N LYS A 311 -1.52 -40.23 -15.34
CA LYS A 311 -1.42 -41.69 -15.19
C LYS A 311 -1.52 -42.47 -16.49
N GLU A 312 -1.86 -41.84 -17.63
CA GLU A 312 -1.86 -42.54 -18.93
C GLU A 312 -0.64 -42.23 -19.82
N GLN A 313 0.23 -41.29 -19.43
CA GLN A 313 1.47 -40.96 -20.17
C GLN A 313 2.75 -41.47 -19.50
N ALA A 314 2.66 -42.35 -18.49
CA ALA A 314 3.85 -42.93 -17.87
C ALA A 314 4.53 -44.02 -18.72
N ASN A 315 3.93 -44.47 -19.83
CA ASN A 315 4.50 -45.52 -20.69
C ASN A 315 5.26 -45.01 -21.92
N ALA A 316 5.52 -43.71 -22.07
CA ALA A 316 6.28 -43.20 -23.20
C ALA A 316 7.06 -41.90 -22.89
N ARG A 317 7.98 -41.91 -21.92
CA ARG A 317 9.03 -40.87 -21.86
C ARG A 317 10.38 -41.50 -21.51
N VAL A 318 11.26 -41.56 -22.51
CA VAL A 318 12.70 -41.72 -22.36
C VAL A 318 13.25 -40.39 -21.81
N PRO A 319 14.18 -40.37 -20.85
CA PRO A 319 14.64 -39.14 -20.22
C PRO A 319 15.72 -38.49 -21.08
N ASN A 320 15.37 -37.41 -21.78
CA ASN A 320 16.27 -36.27 -22.03
C ASN A 320 15.50 -35.15 -22.75
N ASP A 321 15.50 -33.98 -22.12
CA ASP A 321 15.59 -32.61 -22.66
C ASP A 321 14.54 -31.66 -22.07
N GLU A 322 15.01 -30.72 -21.23
CA GLU A 322 14.21 -29.94 -20.26
C GLU A 322 13.65 -28.61 -20.80
N MET A 323 13.49 -28.41 -22.12
CA MET A 323 13.19 -27.05 -22.62
C MET A 323 12.13 -26.91 -23.73
N VAL A 324 11.12 -27.77 -23.78
CA VAL A 324 10.00 -27.63 -24.77
C VAL A 324 8.58 -27.89 -24.20
N ASP A 325 8.40 -28.01 -22.88
CA ASP A 325 7.22 -28.70 -22.31
C ASP A 325 5.95 -27.85 -22.06
N LEU A 326 5.86 -26.61 -22.56
CA LEU A 326 4.64 -25.78 -22.46
C LEU A 326 3.76 -25.83 -23.72
N GLN A 327 4.35 -26.04 -24.91
CA GLN A 327 3.59 -26.12 -26.16
C GLN A 327 3.01 -27.52 -26.40
N ALA A 328 3.72 -28.57 -25.96
CA ALA A 328 3.29 -29.97 -26.13
C ALA A 328 2.12 -30.35 -25.20
N ALA A 329 2.02 -29.72 -24.02
CA ALA A 329 0.92 -29.93 -23.08
C ALA A 329 -0.43 -29.37 -23.58
N ALA A 330 -0.41 -28.40 -24.50
CA ALA A 330 -1.62 -27.86 -25.13
C ALA A 330 -2.20 -28.79 -26.21
N ALA A 331 -1.35 -29.62 -26.83
CA ALA A 331 -1.75 -30.52 -27.91
C ALA A 331 -2.45 -31.81 -27.44
N SER A 332 -2.47 -32.09 -26.12
CA SER A 332 -3.16 -33.25 -25.53
C SER A 332 -4.41 -32.88 -24.73
N LEU A 333 -4.95 -31.67 -24.91
CA LEU A 333 -6.18 -31.20 -24.27
C LEU A 333 -7.38 -31.50 -25.18
N ASP A 334 -8.53 -31.84 -24.58
CA ASP A 334 -9.80 -31.87 -25.31
C ASP A 334 -10.03 -30.49 -25.96
N PRO A 335 -10.48 -30.39 -27.24
CA PRO A 335 -10.61 -29.12 -27.95
C PRO A 335 -11.49 -28.09 -27.24
N ALA A 336 -12.44 -28.57 -26.42
CA ALA A 336 -13.32 -27.72 -25.65
C ALA A 336 -12.71 -27.25 -24.31
N ASP A 337 -11.60 -27.85 -23.83
CA ASP A 337 -10.82 -27.40 -22.66
C ASP A 337 -9.80 -26.33 -23.03
N ALA A 338 -9.18 -26.46 -24.21
CA ALA A 338 -8.40 -25.38 -24.82
C ALA A 338 -9.26 -24.12 -25.00
N ASN A 339 -10.51 -24.27 -25.45
CA ASN A 339 -11.46 -23.18 -25.62
C ASN A 339 -11.80 -22.43 -24.31
N ALA A 340 -11.91 -23.14 -23.17
CA ALA A 340 -12.17 -22.49 -21.88
C ALA A 340 -10.98 -21.63 -21.40
N ILE A 341 -9.75 -22.11 -21.64
CA ILE A 341 -8.53 -21.36 -21.32
C ILE A 341 -8.37 -20.16 -22.26
N GLU A 342 -8.65 -20.34 -23.55
CA GLU A 342 -8.67 -19.28 -24.55
C GLU A 342 -9.70 -18.20 -24.22
N GLU A 343 -10.92 -18.57 -23.80
CA GLU A 343 -11.96 -17.62 -23.43
C GLU A 343 -11.58 -16.75 -22.22
N VAL A 344 -10.88 -17.34 -21.24
CA VAL A 344 -10.33 -16.62 -20.08
C VAL A 344 -9.20 -15.68 -20.48
N ASN A 345 -8.29 -16.13 -21.35
CA ASN A 345 -7.20 -15.29 -21.86
C ASN A 345 -7.74 -14.13 -22.69
N LEU A 346 -8.74 -14.38 -23.53
CA LEU A 346 -9.37 -13.36 -24.37
C LEU A 346 -10.21 -12.40 -23.53
N ALA A 347 -10.87 -12.87 -22.47
CA ALA A 347 -11.50 -11.98 -21.48
C ALA A 347 -10.47 -11.05 -20.83
N TYR A 348 -9.29 -11.58 -20.49
CA TYR A 348 -8.21 -10.81 -19.91
C TYR A 348 -7.59 -9.81 -20.91
N GLU A 349 -7.41 -10.17 -22.18
CA GLU A 349 -6.93 -9.27 -23.23
C GLU A 349 -7.83 -8.03 -23.38
N ASN A 350 -9.15 -8.20 -23.37
CA ASN A 350 -10.08 -7.06 -23.40
C ASN A 350 -9.95 -6.14 -22.17
N THR A 351 -9.46 -6.65 -21.04
CA THR A 351 -9.18 -5.82 -19.85
C THR A 351 -7.79 -5.17 -19.88
N LYS A 352 -6.87 -5.63 -20.73
CA LYS A 352 -5.53 -5.03 -20.87
C LYS A 352 -5.55 -3.69 -21.59
N ASP A 353 -6.51 -3.50 -22.50
CA ASP A 353 -6.63 -2.30 -23.32
C ASP A 353 -7.08 -1.07 -22.52
N VAL A 354 -7.64 -1.27 -21.32
CA VAL A 354 -8.06 -0.18 -20.43
C VAL A 354 -6.93 0.20 -19.49
N ASP A 355 -6.66 1.50 -19.39
CA ASP A 355 -5.64 2.00 -18.47
C ASP A 355 -6.10 1.81 -17.01
N ALA A 356 -5.43 0.91 -16.32
CA ALA A 356 -5.68 0.61 -14.91
C ALA A 356 -5.28 1.78 -13.99
N LEU A 357 -4.43 2.70 -14.44
CA LEU A 357 -3.86 3.78 -13.63
C LEU A 357 -4.64 5.10 -13.74
N ASP A 358 -5.62 5.21 -14.64
CA ASP A 358 -6.45 6.41 -14.74
C ASP A 358 -7.50 6.46 -13.61
N ILE A 359 -7.36 7.48 -12.75
CA ILE A 359 -8.24 7.73 -11.59
C ILE A 359 -9.32 8.78 -11.95
N SER A 360 -9.34 9.28 -13.18
CA SER A 360 -10.38 10.18 -13.68
C SER A 360 -11.78 9.53 -13.56
N LYS A 361 -12.83 10.35 -13.64
CA LYS A 361 -14.21 9.81 -13.62
C LYS A 361 -14.45 8.88 -14.82
N GLU A 362 -13.91 9.25 -15.98
CA GLU A 362 -13.99 8.46 -17.22
C GLU A 362 -13.19 7.16 -17.11
N GLY A 363 -12.00 7.19 -16.51
CA GLY A 363 -11.18 6.00 -16.26
C GLY A 363 -11.81 5.02 -15.27
N ASN A 364 -12.52 5.51 -14.25
CA ASN A 364 -13.28 4.65 -13.33
C ASN A 364 -14.45 3.97 -14.04
N GLU A 365 -15.23 4.71 -14.83
CA GLU A 365 -16.36 4.16 -15.59
C GLU A 365 -15.88 3.15 -16.66
N ALA A 366 -14.81 3.47 -17.39
CA ALA A 366 -14.22 2.56 -18.37
C ALA A 366 -13.73 1.25 -17.71
N TRP A 367 -13.14 1.35 -16.53
CA TRP A 367 -12.68 0.17 -15.79
C TRP A 367 -13.83 -0.65 -15.22
N GLU A 368 -14.85 -0.01 -14.65
CA GLU A 368 -16.04 -0.71 -14.17
C GLU A 368 -16.76 -1.44 -15.32
N ALA A 369 -16.86 -0.80 -16.49
CA ALA A 369 -17.39 -1.43 -17.70
C ALA A 369 -16.53 -2.62 -18.17
N ALA A 370 -15.20 -2.50 -18.13
CA ALA A 370 -14.29 -3.58 -18.48
C ALA A 370 -14.38 -4.76 -17.51
N MET A 371 -14.47 -4.46 -16.21
CA MET A 371 -14.67 -5.46 -15.16
C MET A 371 -15.99 -6.21 -15.33
N LYS A 372 -17.08 -5.49 -15.58
CA LYS A 372 -18.38 -6.13 -15.85
C LYS A 372 -18.33 -7.05 -17.06
N ARG A 373 -17.68 -6.64 -18.16
CA ARG A 373 -17.48 -7.48 -19.34
C ARG A 373 -16.61 -8.71 -19.05
N TYR A 374 -15.61 -8.56 -18.19
CA TYR A 374 -14.76 -9.66 -17.75
C TYR A 374 -15.56 -10.65 -16.90
N GLU A 375 -16.31 -10.17 -15.91
CA GLU A 375 -17.18 -10.99 -15.06
C GLU A 375 -18.20 -11.75 -15.91
N GLU A 376 -18.90 -11.09 -16.84
CA GLU A 376 -19.86 -11.75 -17.74
C GLU A 376 -19.22 -12.86 -18.59
N ARG A 377 -17.96 -12.71 -19.02
CA ARG A 377 -17.23 -13.76 -19.75
C ARG A 377 -16.79 -14.90 -18.83
N ILE A 378 -16.32 -14.57 -17.63
CA ILE A 378 -15.97 -15.58 -16.63
C ILE A 378 -17.20 -16.37 -16.20
N ASP A 379 -18.37 -15.74 -16.06
CA ASP A 379 -19.62 -16.43 -15.75
C ASP A 379 -20.03 -17.44 -16.83
N ARG A 380 -19.76 -17.15 -18.11
CA ARG A 380 -19.94 -18.11 -19.21
C ARG A 380 -19.00 -19.30 -19.09
N VAL A 381 -17.73 -19.04 -18.78
CA VAL A 381 -16.73 -20.09 -18.53
C VAL A 381 -17.16 -20.94 -17.32
N GLU A 382 -17.62 -20.32 -16.24
CA GLU A 382 -18.13 -21.01 -15.05
C GLU A 382 -19.35 -21.86 -15.36
N THR A 383 -20.28 -21.36 -16.18
CA THR A 383 -21.45 -22.11 -16.61
C THR A 383 -21.05 -23.36 -17.42
N ARG A 384 -20.06 -23.24 -18.31
CA ARG A 384 -19.50 -24.36 -19.08
C ARG A 384 -18.78 -25.37 -18.18
N ILE A 385 -17.97 -24.90 -17.24
CA ILE A 385 -17.31 -25.77 -16.25
C ILE A 385 -18.36 -26.49 -15.40
N THR A 386 -19.42 -25.79 -15.02
CA THR A 386 -20.52 -26.34 -14.22
C THR A 386 -21.30 -27.42 -14.97
N SER A 387 -21.60 -27.22 -16.26
CA SER A 387 -22.27 -28.24 -17.07
C SER A 387 -21.42 -29.50 -17.16
N ARG A 388 -20.11 -29.34 -17.43
CA ARG A 388 -19.18 -30.47 -17.49
C ARG A 388 -19.05 -31.20 -16.17
N LEU A 389 -18.97 -30.47 -15.06
CA LEU A 389 -18.90 -31.07 -13.74
C LEU A 389 -20.19 -31.86 -13.47
N ARG A 390 -21.36 -31.35 -13.87
CA ARG A 390 -22.63 -32.08 -13.77
C ARG A 390 -22.62 -33.35 -14.63
N ASP A 391 -22.10 -33.29 -15.85
CA ASP A 391 -22.03 -34.46 -16.75
C ASP A 391 -21.04 -35.52 -16.23
N GLN A 392 -19.89 -35.11 -15.69
CA GLN A 392 -18.93 -36.01 -15.06
C GLN A 392 -19.47 -36.64 -13.77
N LEU A 393 -20.23 -35.88 -12.98
CA LEU A 393 -20.91 -36.42 -11.80
C LEU A 393 -22.10 -37.31 -12.15
N GLY A 394 -22.82 -37.02 -13.22
CA GLY A 394 -23.93 -37.84 -13.71
C GLY A 394 -23.48 -39.18 -14.33
N THR A 395 -22.26 -39.23 -14.86
CA THR A 395 -21.66 -40.47 -15.42
C THR A 395 -20.98 -41.34 -14.37
N ALA A 396 -20.56 -40.76 -13.23
CA ALA A 396 -19.94 -41.49 -12.14
C ALA A 396 -20.93 -42.45 -11.47
N LYS A 397 -20.60 -43.75 -11.45
CA LYS A 397 -21.46 -44.78 -10.84
C LYS A 397 -21.09 -45.05 -9.38
N ASN A 398 -19.86 -44.76 -9.00
CA ASN A 398 -19.34 -45.03 -7.65
C ASN A 398 -19.09 -43.75 -6.86
N ALA A 399 -19.40 -43.76 -5.56
CA ALA A 399 -19.08 -42.67 -4.64
C ALA A 399 -17.58 -42.34 -4.65
N GLY A 400 -16.73 -43.35 -4.77
CA GLY A 400 -15.28 -43.15 -4.88
C GLY A 400 -14.84 -42.36 -6.12
N GLU A 401 -15.52 -42.56 -7.26
CA GLU A 401 -15.27 -41.79 -8.49
C GLU A 401 -15.76 -40.35 -8.33
N MET A 402 -16.95 -40.17 -7.73
CA MET A 402 -17.45 -38.84 -7.40
C MET A 402 -16.47 -38.08 -6.50
N PHE A 403 -15.96 -38.65 -5.40
CA PHE A 403 -14.97 -37.98 -4.54
C PHE A 403 -13.67 -37.63 -5.29
N ARG A 404 -13.24 -38.46 -6.25
CA ARG A 404 -12.07 -38.18 -7.08
C ARG A 404 -12.30 -36.98 -8.01
N ILE A 405 -13.50 -36.84 -8.54
CA ILE A 405 -13.90 -35.67 -9.32
C ILE A 405 -13.94 -34.44 -8.39
N PHE A 406 -14.66 -34.52 -7.26
CA PHE A 406 -14.76 -33.40 -6.31
C PHE A 406 -13.41 -32.88 -5.81
N SER A 407 -12.48 -33.77 -5.43
CA SER A 407 -11.14 -33.39 -4.98
C SER A 407 -10.32 -32.66 -6.06
N ARG A 408 -10.52 -32.98 -7.36
CA ARG A 408 -9.90 -32.26 -8.48
C ARG A 408 -10.46 -30.85 -8.61
N PHE A 409 -11.78 -30.69 -8.51
CA PHE A 409 -12.48 -29.42 -8.67
C PHE A 409 -12.56 -28.59 -7.36
N ASN A 410 -12.00 -29.06 -6.24
CA ASN A 410 -12.10 -28.41 -4.92
C ASN A 410 -11.70 -26.92 -4.94
N ALA A 411 -10.67 -26.57 -5.70
CA ALA A 411 -10.21 -25.18 -5.80
C ALA A 411 -11.21 -24.23 -6.49
N LEU A 412 -12.21 -24.74 -7.22
CA LEU A 412 -13.28 -23.97 -7.84
C LEU A 412 -14.47 -23.72 -6.91
N PHE A 413 -14.57 -24.45 -5.80
CA PHE A 413 -15.73 -24.38 -4.90
C PHE A 413 -15.77 -23.13 -4.03
N VAL A 414 -14.85 -22.17 -4.22
CA VAL A 414 -14.95 -20.84 -3.62
C VAL A 414 -16.00 -19.97 -4.33
N ARG A 415 -16.40 -20.36 -5.56
CA ARG A 415 -17.26 -19.54 -6.41
C ARG A 415 -18.75 -19.82 -6.20
N PRO A 416 -19.61 -18.79 -6.01
CA PRO A 416 -21.03 -18.97 -5.71
C PRO A 416 -21.82 -19.73 -6.79
N HIS A 417 -21.55 -19.49 -8.07
CA HIS A 417 -22.27 -20.14 -9.17
C HIS A 417 -21.99 -21.64 -9.23
N ILE A 418 -20.72 -22.03 -9.09
CA ILE A 418 -20.28 -23.43 -9.06
C ILE A 418 -20.80 -24.12 -7.78
N GLN A 419 -20.73 -23.46 -6.62
CA GLN A 419 -21.29 -23.99 -5.38
C GLN A 419 -22.79 -24.29 -5.51
N GLY A 420 -23.57 -23.36 -6.08
CA GLY A 420 -25.02 -23.50 -6.22
C GLY A 420 -25.43 -24.76 -6.99
N ALA A 421 -24.70 -25.08 -8.08
CA ALA A 421 -24.98 -26.25 -8.91
C ALA A 421 -24.59 -27.59 -8.28
N ILE A 422 -23.70 -27.57 -7.29
CA ILE A 422 -23.12 -28.77 -6.69
C ILE A 422 -23.84 -29.18 -5.40
N ARG A 423 -24.60 -28.28 -4.78
CA ARG A 423 -25.35 -28.52 -3.52
C ARG A 423 -26.15 -29.82 -3.52
N GLU A 424 -26.83 -30.14 -4.62
CA GLU A 424 -27.62 -31.37 -4.73
C GLU A 424 -26.74 -32.64 -4.59
N TYR A 425 -25.57 -32.64 -5.21
CA TYR A 425 -24.61 -33.74 -5.11
C TYR A 425 -23.86 -33.75 -3.76
N GLN A 426 -23.68 -32.60 -3.10
CA GLN A 426 -23.10 -32.53 -1.76
C GLN A 426 -23.96 -33.31 -0.76
N THR A 427 -25.28 -33.09 -0.76
CA THR A 427 -26.19 -33.82 0.13
C THR A 427 -26.13 -35.33 -0.12
N GLN A 428 -26.09 -35.76 -1.40
CA GLN A 428 -25.96 -37.17 -1.75
C GLN A 428 -24.63 -37.78 -1.28
N LEU A 429 -23.51 -37.07 -1.44
CA LEU A 429 -22.20 -37.54 -0.98
C LEU A 429 -22.10 -37.58 0.53
N ILE A 430 -22.61 -36.57 1.23
CA ILE A 430 -22.65 -36.53 2.68
C ILE A 430 -23.47 -37.71 3.22
N GLN A 431 -24.61 -38.02 2.61
CA GLN A 431 -25.40 -39.19 3.02
C GLN A 431 -24.62 -40.50 2.84
N ARG A 432 -23.91 -40.68 1.72
CA ARG A 432 -23.07 -41.87 1.54
C ARG A 432 -21.93 -41.95 2.54
N VAL A 433 -21.31 -40.83 2.90
CA VAL A 433 -20.29 -40.83 3.97
C VAL A 433 -20.90 -41.21 5.32
N LYS A 434 -22.12 -40.73 5.63
CA LYS A 434 -22.86 -41.14 6.83
C LYS A 434 -23.08 -42.65 6.83
N ASP A 435 -23.57 -43.21 5.73
CA ASP A 435 -23.78 -44.65 5.58
C ASP A 435 -22.46 -45.43 5.74
N ASP A 436 -21.36 -44.96 5.13
CA ASP A 436 -20.03 -45.56 5.28
C ASP A 436 -19.54 -45.52 6.74
N ILE A 437 -19.76 -44.41 7.46
CA ILE A 437 -19.44 -44.28 8.89
C ILE A 437 -20.32 -45.21 9.73
N GLU A 438 -21.61 -45.35 9.41
CA GLU A 438 -22.50 -46.31 10.08
C GLU A 438 -22.04 -47.75 9.87
N THR A 439 -21.56 -48.11 8.67
CA THR A 439 -20.99 -49.44 8.45
C THR A 439 -19.72 -49.67 9.27
N LEU A 440 -18.87 -48.65 9.46
CA LEU A 440 -17.72 -48.71 10.37
C LEU A 440 -18.18 -48.88 11.82
N HIS A 441 -19.23 -48.17 12.22
CA HIS A 441 -19.80 -48.27 13.56
C HIS A 441 -20.37 -49.67 13.82
N ASN A 442 -21.05 -50.27 12.84
CA ASN A 442 -21.54 -51.65 12.91
C ASN A 442 -20.40 -52.67 12.97
N LYS A 443 -19.30 -52.45 12.21
CA LYS A 443 -18.10 -53.28 12.34
C LYS A 443 -17.49 -53.20 13.74
N PHE A 444 -17.47 -52.00 14.34
CA PHE A 444 -16.98 -51.80 15.70
C PHE A 444 -17.86 -52.49 16.75
N LYS A 445 -19.20 -52.42 16.62
CA LYS A 445 -20.16 -53.09 17.51
C LYS A 445 -19.98 -54.60 17.61
N VAL A 446 -19.59 -55.26 16.51
CA VAL A 446 -19.33 -56.71 16.49
C VAL A 446 -18.09 -57.08 17.34
N GLN A 447 -17.25 -56.09 17.68
CA GLN A 447 -16.00 -56.22 18.43
C GLN A 447 -14.97 -57.12 17.75
N TYR A 448 -13.70 -56.90 18.09
CA TYR A 448 -12.60 -57.66 17.51
C TYR A 448 -12.69 -59.19 17.72
N PRO A 449 -13.02 -59.72 18.91
CA PRO A 449 -12.98 -61.17 19.18
C PRO A 449 -13.93 -62.01 18.33
N HIS A 450 -15.11 -61.48 18.00
CA HIS A 450 -16.13 -62.16 17.19
C HIS A 450 -15.99 -61.88 15.69
N SER A 451 -15.11 -60.96 15.30
CA SER A 451 -14.86 -60.61 13.91
C SER A 451 -14.03 -61.67 13.18
N LYS A 452 -14.22 -61.76 11.85
CA LYS A 452 -13.35 -62.56 10.96
C LYS A 452 -11.88 -62.13 11.04
N SER A 453 -11.61 -60.88 11.40
CA SER A 453 -10.27 -60.33 11.58
C SER A 453 -9.50 -60.99 12.71
N SER A 454 -10.15 -61.37 13.82
CA SER A 454 -9.50 -62.12 14.92
C SER A 454 -9.04 -63.51 14.47
N LYS A 455 -9.85 -64.21 13.67
CA LYS A 455 -9.47 -65.50 13.09
C LYS A 455 -8.30 -65.35 12.12
N MET A 456 -8.32 -64.31 11.29
CA MET A 456 -7.23 -64.04 10.32
C MET A 456 -5.92 -63.63 11.01
N SER A 457 -5.98 -62.80 12.04
CA SER A 457 -4.79 -62.40 12.82
C SER A 457 -4.15 -63.59 13.54
N LYS A 458 -4.95 -64.53 14.05
CA LYS A 458 -4.45 -65.79 14.64
C LYS A 458 -3.74 -66.67 13.62
N VAL A 459 -4.20 -66.68 12.36
CA VAL A 459 -3.54 -67.43 11.26
C VAL A 459 -2.23 -66.76 10.82
N ARG A 460 -2.07 -65.46 11.08
CA ARG A 460 -0.88 -64.66 10.73
C ARG A 460 0.06 -64.44 11.93
N ASP A 461 -0.08 -65.23 12.98
CA ASP A 461 0.72 -65.16 14.22
C ASP A 461 0.72 -63.79 14.93
N PHE A 462 -0.33 -63.00 14.76
CA PHE A 462 -0.50 -61.77 15.56
C PHE A 462 -1.16 -62.09 16.91
N PRO A 463 -0.53 -61.70 18.05
CA PRO A 463 -1.16 -61.79 19.36
C PRO A 463 -2.52 -61.09 19.40
N ALA A 464 -3.49 -61.66 20.12
CA ALA A 464 -4.86 -61.15 20.17
C ALA A 464 -4.95 -59.66 20.58
N VAL A 465 -4.08 -59.23 21.51
CA VAL A 465 -3.97 -57.83 21.95
C VAL A 465 -3.39 -56.92 20.85
N SER A 466 -2.32 -57.37 20.17
CA SER A 466 -1.74 -56.59 19.07
C SER A 466 -2.72 -56.46 17.89
N GLY A 467 -3.45 -57.53 17.59
CA GLY A 467 -4.43 -57.56 16.52
C GLY A 467 -5.67 -56.69 16.81
N SER A 468 -6.11 -56.60 18.08
CA SER A 468 -7.21 -55.69 18.45
C SER A 468 -6.81 -54.23 18.32
N ILE A 469 -5.57 -53.87 18.71
CA ILE A 469 -5.03 -52.51 18.58
C ILE A 469 -4.87 -52.13 17.10
N ILE A 470 -4.31 -53.02 16.27
CA ILE A 470 -4.16 -52.79 14.82
C ILE A 470 -5.52 -52.62 14.16
N TRP A 471 -6.50 -53.44 14.54
CA TRP A 471 -7.87 -53.36 14.03
C TRP A 471 -8.55 -52.04 14.40
N ALA A 472 -8.45 -51.61 15.66
CA ALA A 472 -9.00 -50.33 16.11
C ALA A 472 -8.34 -49.14 15.39
N ARG A 473 -7.00 -49.14 15.28
CA ARG A 473 -6.25 -48.12 14.51
C ARG A 473 -6.61 -48.12 13.03
N GLN A 474 -6.93 -49.27 12.45
CA GLN A 474 -7.35 -49.35 11.05
C GLN A 474 -8.73 -48.73 10.84
N ILE A 475 -9.67 -48.94 11.78
CA ILE A 475 -10.99 -48.28 11.75
C ILE A 475 -10.81 -46.76 11.92
N GLU A 476 -9.95 -46.33 12.84
CA GLU A 476 -9.63 -44.90 13.04
C GLU A 476 -9.05 -44.25 11.78
N ARG A 477 -8.13 -44.92 11.08
CA ARG A 477 -7.60 -44.46 9.78
C ARG A 477 -8.68 -44.36 8.71
N GLN A 478 -9.59 -45.32 8.66
CA GLN A 478 -10.71 -45.30 7.71
C GLN A 478 -11.69 -44.15 8.02
N LEU A 479 -12.00 -43.93 9.31
CA LEU A 479 -12.80 -42.80 9.75
C LEU A 479 -12.16 -41.45 9.37
N ASN A 480 -10.87 -41.28 9.64
CA ASN A 480 -10.14 -40.07 9.24
C ASN A 480 -10.10 -39.88 7.72
N ALA A 481 -10.02 -40.97 6.94
CA ALA A 481 -10.11 -40.90 5.48
C ALA A 481 -11.49 -40.44 5.01
N TYR A 482 -12.57 -40.87 5.67
CA TYR A 482 -13.93 -40.40 5.36
C TYR A 482 -14.15 -38.94 5.77
N LEU A 483 -13.65 -38.50 6.93
CA LEU A 483 -13.71 -37.09 7.34
C LEU A 483 -12.95 -36.18 6.37
N ARG A 484 -11.79 -36.61 5.87
CA ARG A 484 -11.07 -35.87 4.81
C ARG A 484 -11.87 -35.78 3.50
N ARG A 485 -12.63 -36.81 3.13
CA ARG A 485 -13.51 -36.74 1.96
C ARG A 485 -14.64 -35.72 2.14
N VAL A 486 -15.15 -35.55 3.37
CA VAL A 486 -16.15 -34.52 3.68
C VAL A 486 -15.53 -33.12 3.57
N GLU A 487 -14.29 -32.96 4.06
CA GLU A 487 -13.50 -31.72 3.88
C GLU A 487 -13.27 -31.40 2.39
N ASP A 488 -13.02 -32.40 1.55
CA ASP A 488 -12.87 -32.20 0.09
C ASP A 488 -14.18 -31.80 -0.61
N VAL A 489 -15.35 -32.17 -0.07
CA VAL A 489 -16.67 -31.88 -0.67
C VAL A 489 -17.21 -30.50 -0.26
N LEU A 490 -16.99 -30.12 0.99
CA LEU A 490 -17.50 -28.86 1.57
C LEU A 490 -16.41 -27.77 1.67
N GLY A 491 -15.15 -28.11 1.39
CA GLY A 491 -14.01 -27.22 1.53
C GLY A 491 -13.58 -27.00 2.98
N LYS A 492 -12.67 -26.04 3.19
CA LYS A 492 -12.04 -25.75 4.49
C LYS A 492 -12.97 -25.19 5.58
N GLY A 493 -14.28 -25.10 5.31
CA GLY A 493 -15.30 -24.58 6.23
C GLY A 493 -16.39 -25.59 6.57
N TRP A 494 -16.20 -26.88 6.27
CA TRP A 494 -17.20 -27.94 6.45
C TRP A 494 -17.73 -28.05 7.90
N GLU A 495 -16.93 -27.61 8.87
CA GLU A 495 -17.29 -27.61 10.29
C GLU A 495 -18.44 -26.65 10.64
N SER A 496 -18.63 -25.59 9.85
CA SER A 496 -19.70 -24.60 10.04
C SER A 496 -21.04 -25.02 9.44
N HIS A 497 -21.04 -26.07 8.62
CA HIS A 497 -22.25 -26.61 8.00
C HIS A 497 -22.99 -27.50 9.01
N VAL A 498 -24.32 -27.40 9.09
CA VAL A 498 -25.15 -28.16 10.07
C VAL A 498 -24.90 -29.67 9.99
N GLU A 499 -24.72 -30.20 8.78
CA GLU A 499 -24.43 -31.63 8.60
C GLU A 499 -22.97 -31.99 8.87
N GLY A 500 -22.05 -31.07 8.63
CA GLY A 500 -20.62 -31.27 8.89
C GLY A 500 -20.31 -31.20 10.38
N GLN A 501 -20.99 -30.32 11.13
CA GLN A 501 -20.90 -30.25 12.59
C GLN A 501 -21.35 -31.57 13.23
N ARG A 502 -22.50 -32.12 12.82
CA ARG A 502 -22.99 -33.42 13.32
C ARG A 502 -22.02 -34.56 13.01
N LEU A 503 -21.49 -34.60 11.79
CA LEU A 503 -20.49 -35.59 11.38
C LEU A 503 -19.18 -35.47 12.16
N LYS A 504 -18.77 -34.25 12.53
CA LYS A 504 -17.60 -34.02 13.35
C LYS A 504 -17.83 -34.51 14.78
N GLU A 505 -18.97 -34.18 15.38
CA GLU A 505 -19.37 -34.68 16.71
C GLU A 505 -19.44 -36.21 16.73
N ASP A 506 -20.07 -36.84 15.74
CA ASP A 506 -20.13 -38.30 15.59
C ASP A 506 -18.74 -38.92 15.39
N GLY A 507 -17.89 -38.27 14.59
CA GLY A 507 -16.52 -38.67 14.34
C GLY A 507 -15.64 -38.61 15.59
N ASP A 508 -15.72 -37.52 16.36
CA ASP A 508 -14.94 -37.31 17.58
C ASP A 508 -15.41 -38.24 18.71
N ASN A 509 -16.73 -38.43 18.86
CA ASN A 509 -17.29 -39.43 19.76
C ASN A 509 -16.86 -40.86 19.39
N PHE A 510 -16.76 -41.17 18.10
CA PHE A 510 -16.29 -42.47 17.64
C PHE A 510 -14.77 -42.64 17.84
N LYS A 511 -13.96 -41.58 17.66
CA LYS A 511 -12.53 -41.59 17.99
C LYS A 511 -12.27 -41.85 19.47
N GLN A 512 -13.02 -41.20 20.37
CA GLN A 512 -12.90 -41.45 21.81
C GLN A 512 -13.19 -42.92 22.16
N LYS A 513 -14.18 -43.53 21.50
CA LYS A 513 -14.49 -44.96 21.68
C LYS A 513 -13.45 -45.91 21.08
N LEU A 514 -12.63 -45.43 20.15
CA LEU A 514 -11.57 -46.19 19.48
C LEU A 514 -10.21 -46.04 20.21
N ASP A 515 -10.16 -45.36 21.35
CA ASP A 515 -8.91 -45.20 22.08
C ASP A 515 -8.37 -46.56 22.53
N THR A 516 -7.11 -46.81 22.19
CA THR A 516 -6.42 -48.08 22.43
C THR A 516 -5.47 -48.00 23.63
N GLN A 517 -5.36 -46.84 24.27
CA GLN A 517 -4.52 -46.64 25.45
C GLN A 517 -4.94 -47.53 26.61
N GLU A 518 -6.25 -47.66 26.88
CA GLU A 518 -6.74 -48.55 27.95
C GLU A 518 -6.38 -50.02 27.70
N LEU A 519 -6.51 -50.49 26.45
CA LEU A 519 -6.13 -51.86 26.08
C LEU A 519 -4.63 -52.11 26.22
N PHE A 520 -3.81 -51.09 25.92
CA PHE A 520 -2.37 -51.15 26.08
C PHE A 520 -1.96 -51.13 27.56
N GLU A 521 -2.60 -50.29 28.38
CA GLU A 521 -2.36 -50.24 29.83
C GLU A 521 -2.79 -51.53 30.54
N ASP A 522 -3.92 -52.11 30.17
CA ASP A 522 -4.35 -53.39 30.75
C ASP A 522 -3.43 -54.54 30.37
N TRP A 523 -2.89 -54.51 29.14
CA TRP A 523 -1.86 -55.46 28.74
C TRP A 523 -0.55 -55.23 29.50
N SER A 524 -0.09 -53.99 29.62
CA SER A 524 1.14 -53.67 30.34
C SER A 524 1.04 -54.04 31.82
N ARG A 525 -0.10 -53.77 32.47
CA ARG A 525 -0.39 -54.22 33.84
C ARG A 525 -0.33 -55.75 33.95
N LYS A 526 -0.95 -56.51 33.04
CA LYS A 526 -0.91 -57.98 33.05
C LYS A 526 0.50 -58.53 32.85
N VAL A 527 1.29 -57.93 31.97
CA VAL A 527 2.69 -58.32 31.75
C VAL A 527 3.56 -57.97 32.96
N CYS A 528 3.40 -56.78 33.55
CA CYS A 528 4.12 -56.38 34.76
C CYS A 528 3.76 -57.27 35.96
N PHE A 529 2.48 -57.59 36.16
CA PHE A 529 2.03 -58.47 37.24
C PHE A 529 2.48 -59.92 37.03
N GLY A 530 2.48 -60.40 35.78
CA GLY A 530 2.99 -61.73 35.42
C GLY A 530 4.51 -61.87 35.61
N ASN A 531 5.27 -60.83 35.27
CA ASN A 531 6.72 -60.79 35.53
C ASN A 531 7.03 -60.69 37.03
N CYS A 532 6.21 -59.99 37.82
CA CYS A 532 6.32 -60.01 39.29
C CYS A 532 6.07 -61.41 39.87
N LEU A 533 5.11 -62.17 39.35
CA LEU A 533 4.85 -63.55 39.78
C LEU A 533 5.97 -64.52 39.38
N LEU A 534 6.56 -64.36 38.19
CA LEU A 534 7.74 -65.13 37.75
C LEU A 534 8.99 -64.77 38.58
N ALA A 535 9.18 -63.50 38.92
CA ALA A 535 10.26 -63.08 39.81
C ALA A 535 10.08 -63.63 41.23
N VAL A 536 8.85 -63.68 41.75
CA VAL A 536 8.55 -64.26 43.08
C VAL A 536 8.69 -65.79 43.07
N CYS A 537 8.34 -66.50 41.99
CA CYS A 537 8.60 -67.94 41.88
C CYS A 537 10.09 -68.25 41.75
N SER A 538 10.85 -67.47 40.98
CA SER A 538 12.30 -67.65 40.86
C SER A 538 13.08 -67.39 42.16
N ILE A 539 12.54 -66.56 43.06
CA ILE A 539 13.10 -66.36 44.41
C ILE A 539 12.77 -67.54 45.35
N ARG A 540 11.61 -68.19 45.13
CA ARG A 540 11.14 -69.31 45.96
C ARG A 540 11.82 -70.64 45.63
N ASP A 541 12.31 -70.80 44.40
CA ASP A 541 13.12 -71.97 43.98
C ASP A 541 14.61 -71.84 44.36
N TRP A 542 15.03 -70.73 44.96
CA TRP A 542 16.38 -70.49 45.49
C TRP A 542 16.45 -70.41 47.03
N SER A 543 15.37 -70.79 47.74
CA SER A 543 15.29 -70.82 49.21
C SER A 543 15.46 -72.23 49.77
#